data_AF-A0A9W9SWP1-F1
#
_entry.id   AF-A0A9W9SWP1-F1
#
_cell.length_a   1.000
_cell.length_b   1.000
_cell.length_c   1.000
_cell.angle_alpha   90.00
_cell.angle_beta   90.00
_cell.angle_gamma   90.00
#
_symmetry.space_group_name_H-M   'P 1'
#
loop_
_entity.id
_entity.type
_entity.pdbx_description
1 polymer ?
#
loop_
_entity_poly.entity_id
_entity_poly.type
_entity_poly.pdbx_seq_one_letter_code
_entity_poly.pdbx_strand_id
1 'polypeptide(L)'
;MWSWFGGAAAAQKRKDAPKDAILQLRAQLTLLQKREKHLETQISEQDTMARKNVNTDKNAAKNALRRKKVHEKNLEQTTAQIMQLEQQVYSIEAANINHETLSAMKQAGDAMKKIHNGMKLEDVDKTMEELQDQHALSTEIGNVITSFPIGEQPDEGELDEELENLEQEAMDAKMLHTGTVPVGSQLDRLPAVGNTALKHPAKAEEDDDEAELEKLRAEMAM
;
A
#
# COMPACT_ATOMS: atom_id res chain seq x y z
N MET A 1 21.92 46.24 -27.46
CA MET A 1 20.80 45.38 -27.91
C MET A 1 21.11 43.91 -27.62
N TRP A 2 20.87 43.39 -26.41
CA TRP A 2 20.93 41.94 -26.15
C TRP A 2 20.01 41.61 -24.97
N SER A 3 18.71 41.40 -25.23
CA SER A 3 17.79 40.75 -24.28
C SER A 3 16.45 40.39 -24.94
N TRP A 4 16.46 39.50 -25.95
CA TRP A 4 15.21 38.90 -26.48
C TRP A 4 15.22 37.36 -26.40
N PHE A 5 16.38 36.70 -26.40
CA PHE A 5 16.44 35.23 -26.40
C PHE A 5 16.23 34.52 -25.04
N GLY A 6 16.09 35.26 -23.92
CA GLY A 6 15.98 34.67 -22.58
C GLY A 6 14.60 34.14 -22.19
N GLY A 7 13.52 34.64 -22.81
CA GLY A 7 12.14 34.37 -22.35
C GLY A 7 11.64 32.95 -22.65
N ALA A 8 11.92 32.43 -23.84
CA ALA A 8 11.50 31.08 -24.23
C ALA A 8 12.25 29.99 -23.47
N ALA A 9 13.57 30.16 -23.27
CA ALA A 9 14.38 29.24 -22.49
C ALA A 9 13.97 29.23 -21.00
N ALA A 10 13.64 30.39 -20.42
CA ALA A 10 13.15 30.47 -19.04
C ALA A 10 11.76 29.85 -18.86
N ALA A 11 10.88 29.94 -19.86
CA ALA A 11 9.55 29.31 -19.82
C ALA A 11 9.64 27.78 -19.94
N GLN A 12 10.53 27.27 -20.79
CA GLN A 12 10.79 25.83 -20.92
C GLN A 12 11.35 25.26 -19.61
N LYS A 13 12.33 25.95 -19.01
CA LYS A 13 12.94 25.55 -17.73
C LYS A 13 11.94 25.46 -16.57
N ARG A 14 10.86 26.25 -16.59
CA ARG A 14 9.77 26.15 -15.59
C ARG A 14 8.87 24.94 -15.81
N LYS A 15 8.65 24.55 -17.07
CA LYS A 15 7.88 23.34 -17.42
C LYS A 15 8.62 22.05 -17.08
N ASP A 16 9.95 22.06 -17.18
CA ASP A 16 10.77 20.88 -16.91
C ASP A 16 11.12 20.73 -15.41
N ALA A 17 10.98 21.79 -14.61
CA ALA A 17 11.33 21.80 -13.18
C ALA A 17 10.69 20.69 -12.33
N PRO A 18 9.39 20.34 -12.47
CA PRO A 18 8.79 19.23 -11.70
C PRO A 18 9.38 17.87 -12.09
N LYS A 19 9.63 17.66 -13.39
CA LYS A 19 10.22 16.42 -13.91
C LYS A 19 11.66 16.26 -13.45
N ASP A 20 12.44 17.32 -13.53
CA ASP A 20 13.82 17.35 -13.06
C ASP A 20 13.90 17.06 -11.55
N ALA A 21 13.00 17.65 -10.76
CA ALA A 21 12.91 17.38 -9.32
C ALA A 21 12.58 15.91 -9.03
N ILE A 22 11.58 15.34 -9.71
CA ILE A 22 11.22 13.92 -9.57
C ILE A 22 12.40 13.01 -9.94
N LEU A 23 13.12 13.31 -11.04
CA LEU A 23 14.30 12.54 -11.45
C LEU A 23 15.41 12.57 -10.40
N GLN A 24 15.68 13.74 -9.82
CA GLN A 24 16.67 13.88 -8.74
C GLN A 24 16.26 13.12 -7.48
N LEU A 25 14.99 13.21 -7.08
CA LEU A 25 14.45 12.49 -5.92
C LEU A 25 14.52 10.97 -6.13
N ARG A 26 14.19 10.46 -7.32
CA ARG A 26 14.30 9.03 -7.66
C ARG A 26 15.76 8.54 -7.68
N ALA A 27 16.68 9.37 -8.16
CA ALA A 27 18.11 9.06 -8.10
C ALA A 27 18.61 8.98 -6.64
N GLN A 28 18.17 9.90 -5.78
CA GLN A 28 18.50 9.87 -4.36
C GLN A 28 17.88 8.65 -3.66
N LEU A 29 16.64 8.29 -4.00
CA LEU A 29 15.96 7.11 -3.48
C LEU A 29 16.72 5.82 -3.85
N THR A 30 17.20 5.70 -5.09
CA THR A 30 18.05 4.59 -5.52
C THR A 30 19.34 4.48 -4.68
N LEU A 31 19.94 5.63 -4.32
CA LEU A 31 21.12 5.64 -3.46
C LEU A 31 20.80 5.21 -2.03
N LEU A 32 19.69 5.69 -1.46
CA LEU A 32 19.26 5.30 -0.12
C LEU A 32 18.91 3.81 -0.04
N GLN A 33 18.24 3.24 -1.04
CA GLN A 33 17.96 1.81 -1.11
C GLN A 33 19.25 0.96 -1.20
N LYS A 34 20.27 1.43 -1.91
CA LYS A 34 21.59 0.77 -1.91
C LYS A 34 22.24 0.82 -0.53
N ARG A 35 22.14 1.97 0.15
CA ARG A 35 22.63 2.15 1.53
C ARG A 35 21.91 1.25 2.52
N GLU A 36 20.58 1.13 2.39
CA GLU A 36 19.73 0.23 3.18
C GLU A 36 20.23 -1.21 3.10
N LYS A 37 20.35 -1.77 1.88
CA LYS A 37 20.89 -3.12 1.64
C LYS A 37 22.30 -3.31 2.22
N HIS A 38 23.14 -2.28 2.12
CA HIS A 38 24.48 -2.32 2.70
C HIS A 38 24.44 -2.39 4.23
N LEU A 39 23.58 -1.61 4.88
CA LEU A 39 23.39 -1.63 6.32
C LEU A 39 22.82 -2.97 6.80
N GLU A 40 21.87 -3.56 6.09
CA GLU A 40 21.36 -4.91 6.38
C GLU A 40 22.48 -5.96 6.34
N THR A 41 23.33 -5.88 5.32
CA THR A 41 24.51 -6.77 5.21
C THR A 41 25.45 -6.58 6.41
N GLN A 42 25.77 -5.33 6.77
CA GLN A 42 26.62 -5.04 7.93
C GLN A 42 26.00 -5.55 9.25
N ILE A 43 24.68 -5.42 9.42
CA ILE A 43 23.96 -5.95 10.60
C ILE A 43 24.13 -7.47 10.68
N SER A 44 23.93 -8.18 9.57
CA SER A 44 24.10 -9.64 9.48
C SER A 44 25.53 -10.08 9.79
N GLU A 45 26.52 -9.36 9.26
CA GLU A 45 27.94 -9.61 9.56
C GLU A 45 28.26 -9.44 11.04
N GLN A 46 27.79 -8.35 11.67
CA GLN A 46 28.00 -8.12 13.10
C GLN A 46 27.27 -9.16 13.97
N ASP A 47 26.06 -9.59 13.57
CA ASP A 47 25.34 -10.66 14.26
C ASP A 47 26.10 -11.99 14.20
N THR A 48 26.62 -12.34 13.03
CA THR A 48 27.45 -13.53 12.82
C THR A 48 28.73 -13.47 13.66
N MET A 49 29.41 -12.32 13.69
CA MET A 49 30.59 -12.12 14.53
C MET A 49 30.28 -12.19 16.02
N ALA A 50 29.14 -11.66 16.47
CA ALA A 50 28.71 -11.78 17.85
C ALA A 50 28.48 -13.24 18.26
N ARG A 51 27.75 -14.00 17.43
CA ARG A 51 27.50 -15.43 17.65
C ARG A 51 28.77 -16.26 17.67
N LYS A 52 29.72 -15.97 16.77
CA LYS A 52 31.01 -16.68 16.71
C LYS A 52 31.83 -16.50 17.98
N ASN A 53 31.79 -15.32 18.60
CA ASN A 53 32.63 -14.98 19.74
C ASN A 53 31.95 -15.14 21.11
N VAL A 54 30.64 -15.45 21.17
CA VAL A 54 29.86 -15.43 22.42
C VAL A 54 30.42 -16.36 23.51
N ASN A 55 30.99 -17.50 23.11
CA ASN A 55 31.52 -18.52 24.02
C ASN A 55 33.05 -18.43 24.22
N THR A 56 33.76 -17.68 23.38
CA THR A 56 35.23 -17.63 23.35
C THR A 56 35.79 -16.28 23.78
N ASP A 57 35.18 -15.17 23.34
CA ASP A 57 35.56 -13.81 23.69
C ASP A 57 34.32 -12.92 23.85
N LYS A 58 33.88 -12.79 25.10
CA LYS A 58 32.72 -11.97 25.48
C LYS A 58 32.91 -10.49 25.15
N ASN A 59 34.13 -9.96 25.15
CA ASN A 59 34.38 -8.56 24.83
C ASN A 59 34.25 -8.31 23.33
N ALA A 60 34.79 -9.21 22.50
CA ALA A 60 34.61 -9.16 21.06
C ALA A 60 33.12 -9.29 20.67
N ALA A 61 32.40 -10.22 21.29
CA ALA A 61 30.95 -10.37 21.07
C ALA A 61 30.17 -9.11 21.45
N LYS A 62 30.47 -8.51 22.60
CA LYS A 62 29.83 -7.26 23.05
C LYS A 62 30.11 -6.08 22.10
N ASN A 63 31.32 -6.00 21.56
CA ASN A 63 31.68 -4.96 20.58
C ASN A 63 30.97 -5.16 19.24
N ALA A 64 30.83 -6.40 18.77
CA ALA A 64 30.05 -6.72 17.58
C ALA A 64 28.58 -6.33 17.75
N LEU A 65 27.96 -6.68 18.90
CA LEU A 65 26.57 -6.27 19.20
C LEU A 65 26.39 -4.74 19.28
N ARG A 66 27.37 -4.00 19.81
CA ARG A 66 27.33 -2.53 19.80
C ARG A 66 27.35 -1.97 18.37
N ARG A 67 28.21 -2.50 17.50
CA ARG A 67 28.25 -2.10 16.08
C ARG A 67 26.94 -2.45 15.39
N LYS A 68 26.40 -3.66 15.61
CA LYS A 68 25.09 -4.09 15.10
C LYS A 68 24.00 -3.07 15.45
N LYS A 69 23.88 -2.69 16.73
CA LYS A 69 22.91 -1.68 17.21
C LYS A 69 23.06 -0.31 16.53
N VAL A 70 24.29 0.12 16.24
CA VAL A 70 24.53 1.37 15.50
C VAL A 70 24.05 1.25 14.05
N HIS A 71 24.33 0.12 13.38
CA HIS A 71 23.84 -0.11 12.02
C HIS A 71 22.31 -0.22 11.98
N GLU A 72 21.67 -0.89 12.95
CA GLU A 72 20.21 -0.95 13.09
C GLU A 72 19.59 0.45 13.19
N LYS A 73 20.15 1.34 14.02
CA LYS A 73 19.68 2.73 14.12
C LYS A 73 19.87 3.50 12.82
N ASN A 74 20.99 3.29 12.14
CA ASN A 74 21.26 3.94 10.85
C ASN A 74 20.31 3.41 9.76
N LEU A 75 19.92 2.14 9.83
CA LEU A 75 18.96 1.51 8.93
C LEU A 75 17.59 2.16 9.12
N GLU A 76 17.10 2.23 10.36
CA GLU A 76 15.84 2.91 10.72
C GLU A 76 15.79 4.35 10.18
N GLN A 77 16.87 5.12 10.37
CA GLN A 77 16.97 6.48 9.83
C GLN A 77 16.95 6.51 8.29
N THR A 78 17.60 5.54 7.64
CA THR A 78 17.63 5.45 6.18
C THR A 78 16.24 5.11 5.62
N THR A 79 15.54 4.15 6.24
CA THR A 79 14.17 3.78 5.87
C THR A 79 13.20 4.96 6.06
N ALA A 80 13.31 5.71 7.16
CA ALA A 80 12.52 6.93 7.36
C ALA A 80 12.79 8.00 6.28
N GLN A 81 14.05 8.15 5.83
CA GLN A 81 14.39 9.05 4.74
C GLN A 81 13.82 8.59 3.39
N ILE A 82 13.81 7.27 3.13
CA ILE A 82 13.19 6.71 1.92
C ILE A 82 11.70 7.05 1.89
N MET A 83 10.97 6.75 2.96
CA MET A 83 9.53 7.05 3.06
C MET A 83 9.23 8.54 2.85
N GLN A 84 10.04 9.42 3.44
CA GLN A 84 9.88 10.86 3.28
C GLN A 84 10.07 11.31 1.82
N LEU A 85 11.06 10.75 1.11
CA LEU A 85 11.30 11.07 -0.30
C LEU A 85 10.19 10.50 -1.21
N GLU A 86 9.69 9.30 -0.93
CA GLU A 86 8.56 8.70 -1.67
C GLU A 86 7.31 9.58 -1.55
N GLN A 87 6.97 10.00 -0.33
CA GLN A 87 5.87 10.91 -0.08
C GLN A 87 6.04 12.24 -0.83
N GLN A 88 7.27 12.74 -0.95
CA GLN A 88 7.56 13.97 -1.66
C GLN A 88 7.46 13.81 -3.18
N VAL A 89 7.89 12.67 -3.74
CA VAL A 89 7.67 12.34 -5.15
C VAL A 89 6.18 12.33 -5.46
N TYR A 90 5.39 11.61 -4.66
CA TYR A 90 3.93 11.55 -4.81
C TYR A 90 3.29 12.94 -4.74
N SER A 91 3.70 13.77 -3.77
CA SER A 91 3.18 15.13 -3.62
C SER A 91 3.46 16.01 -4.85
N ILE A 92 4.65 15.91 -5.45
CA ILE A 92 5.00 16.65 -6.66
C ILE A 92 4.20 16.15 -7.87
N GLU A 93 4.02 14.83 -7.99
CA GLU A 93 3.21 14.24 -9.06
C GLU A 93 1.75 14.69 -8.97
N ALA A 94 1.15 14.63 -7.78
CA ALA A 94 -0.20 15.12 -7.52
C ALA A 94 -0.34 16.63 -7.80
N ALA A 95 0.65 17.43 -7.38
CA ALA A 95 0.67 18.86 -7.65
C ALA A 95 0.75 19.16 -9.16
N ASN A 96 1.50 18.36 -9.93
CA ASN A 96 1.58 18.50 -11.38
C ASN A 96 0.24 18.20 -12.06
N ILE A 97 -0.43 17.11 -11.66
CA ILE A 97 -1.78 16.76 -12.16
C ILE A 97 -2.79 17.87 -11.84
N ASN A 98 -2.81 18.34 -10.59
CA ASN A 98 -3.70 19.42 -10.17
C ASN A 98 -3.46 20.71 -10.98
N HIS A 99 -2.19 21.05 -11.24
CA HIS A 99 -1.85 22.18 -12.08
C HIS A 99 -2.34 22.02 -13.54
N GLU A 100 -2.20 20.84 -14.13
CA GLU A 100 -2.70 20.55 -15.47
C GLU A 100 -4.23 20.65 -15.54
N THR A 101 -4.95 20.09 -14.56
CA THR A 101 -6.41 20.21 -14.44
C THR A 101 -6.85 21.67 -14.35
N LEU A 102 -6.23 22.46 -13.47
CA LEU A 102 -6.53 23.89 -13.34
C LEU A 102 -6.25 24.67 -14.64
N SER A 103 -5.18 24.33 -15.35
CA SER A 103 -4.85 24.90 -16.66
C SER A 103 -5.93 24.58 -17.70
N ALA A 104 -6.42 23.33 -17.74
CA ALA A 104 -7.51 22.93 -18.63
C ALA A 104 -8.82 23.65 -18.30
N MET A 105 -9.18 23.74 -17.00
CA MET A 105 -10.35 24.48 -16.55
C MET A 105 -10.28 25.97 -16.93
N LYS A 106 -9.10 26.59 -16.81
CA LYS A 106 -8.90 27.98 -17.25
C LYS A 106 -9.13 28.15 -18.75
N GLN A 107 -8.59 27.23 -19.57
CA GLN A 107 -8.80 27.26 -21.01
C GLN A 107 -10.27 27.07 -21.38
N ALA A 108 -10.97 26.15 -20.71
CA ALA A 108 -12.41 25.96 -20.87
C ALA A 108 -13.19 27.24 -20.49
N GLY A 109 -12.86 27.88 -19.37
CA GLY A 109 -13.46 29.14 -18.95
C GLY A 109 -13.23 30.28 -19.94
N ASP A 110 -12.02 30.38 -20.50
CA ASP A 110 -11.69 31.38 -21.54
C ASP A 110 -12.44 31.09 -22.86
N ALA A 111 -12.59 29.82 -23.24
CA ALA A 111 -13.40 29.42 -24.40
C ALA A 111 -14.89 29.75 -24.19
N MET A 112 -15.43 29.45 -23.01
CA MET A 112 -16.80 29.80 -22.63
C MET A 112 -17.02 31.31 -22.70
N LYS A 113 -16.10 32.12 -22.16
CA LYS A 113 -16.20 33.60 -22.28
C LYS A 113 -16.23 34.06 -23.72
N LYS A 114 -15.44 33.46 -24.63
CA LYS A 114 -15.47 33.80 -26.05
C LYS A 114 -16.78 33.41 -26.72
N ILE A 115 -17.32 32.23 -26.41
CA ILE A 115 -18.64 31.77 -26.87
C ILE A 115 -19.73 32.76 -26.44
N HIS A 116 -19.72 33.17 -25.17
CA HIS A 116 -20.69 34.11 -24.61
C HIS A 116 -20.53 35.54 -25.13
N ASN A 117 -19.30 36.04 -25.30
CA ASN A 117 -19.05 37.35 -25.89
C ASN A 117 -19.44 37.42 -27.38
N GLY A 118 -19.51 36.27 -28.07
CA GLY A 118 -19.99 36.17 -29.45
C GLY A 118 -21.51 36.15 -29.60
N MET A 119 -22.26 35.88 -28.53
CA MET A 119 -23.72 35.96 -28.48
C MET A 119 -24.11 37.38 -28.05
N LYS A 120 -24.53 38.24 -28.98
CA LYS A 120 -25.08 39.54 -28.63
C LYS A 120 -26.45 39.34 -27.97
N LEU A 121 -26.83 40.20 -27.03
CA LEU A 121 -28.14 40.17 -26.34
C LEU A 121 -29.33 40.12 -27.33
N GLU A 122 -29.16 40.75 -28.51
CA GLU A 122 -30.13 40.75 -29.61
C GLU A 122 -30.34 39.37 -30.27
N ASP A 123 -29.34 38.48 -30.22
CA ASP A 123 -29.45 37.10 -30.72
C ASP A 123 -30.13 36.17 -29.71
N VAL A 124 -30.07 36.52 -28.41
CA VAL A 124 -30.66 35.75 -27.29
C VAL A 124 -32.18 35.90 -27.24
N ASP A 125 -32.72 37.10 -27.49
CA ASP A 125 -34.17 37.31 -27.51
C ASP A 125 -34.84 36.51 -28.64
N LYS A 126 -34.20 36.45 -29.81
CA LYS A 126 -34.69 35.70 -30.98
C LYS A 126 -34.58 34.18 -30.80
N THR A 127 -33.50 33.72 -30.15
CA THR A 127 -33.33 32.29 -29.84
C THR A 127 -34.17 31.84 -28.65
N MET A 128 -34.52 32.70 -27.69
CA MET A 128 -35.44 32.37 -26.59
C MET A 128 -36.88 32.20 -27.08
N GLU A 129 -37.29 32.95 -28.11
CA GLU A 129 -38.59 32.79 -28.78
C GLU A 129 -38.63 31.44 -29.55
N GLU A 130 -37.58 31.07 -30.28
CA GLU A 130 -37.45 29.76 -30.95
C GLU A 130 -37.25 28.59 -29.95
N LEU A 131 -36.67 28.84 -28.77
CA LEU A 131 -36.45 27.85 -27.70
C LEU A 131 -37.73 27.56 -26.91
N GLN A 132 -38.65 28.50 -26.70
CA GLN A 132 -39.93 28.20 -26.05
C GLN A 132 -40.75 27.18 -26.86
N ASP A 133 -40.71 27.29 -28.20
CA ASP A 133 -41.36 26.34 -29.09
C ASP A 133 -40.66 24.97 -29.12
N GLN A 134 -39.33 24.92 -28.95
CA GLN A 134 -38.56 23.66 -28.86
C GLN A 134 -38.52 23.02 -27.46
N HIS A 135 -38.63 23.80 -26.37
CA HIS A 135 -38.57 23.31 -25.00
C HIS A 135 -39.80 22.44 -24.66
N ALA A 136 -40.94 22.71 -25.28
CA ALA A 136 -42.11 21.83 -25.21
C ALA A 136 -41.82 20.42 -25.76
N LEU A 137 -40.99 20.31 -26.80
CA LEU A 137 -40.61 19.04 -27.42
C LEU A 137 -39.47 18.33 -26.67
N SER A 138 -38.51 19.09 -26.13
CA SER A 138 -37.36 18.52 -25.41
C SER A 138 -37.71 18.03 -23.98
N THR A 139 -38.74 18.61 -23.34
CA THR A 139 -39.20 18.15 -22.02
C THR A 139 -39.79 16.73 -22.08
N GLU A 140 -40.40 16.37 -23.22
CA GLU A 140 -40.95 15.03 -23.45
C GLU A 140 -39.84 13.98 -23.66
N ILE A 141 -38.72 14.37 -24.28
CA ILE A 141 -37.54 13.49 -24.50
C ILE A 141 -36.68 13.38 -23.22
N GLY A 142 -36.50 14.47 -22.48
CA GLY A 142 -35.73 14.51 -21.24
C GLY A 142 -36.30 13.60 -20.15
N ASN A 143 -37.63 13.56 -20.00
CA ASN A 143 -38.27 12.68 -19.02
C ASN A 143 -38.07 11.18 -19.32
N VAL A 144 -37.81 10.81 -20.58
CA VAL A 144 -37.51 9.41 -20.96
C VAL A 144 -36.03 9.09 -20.71
N ILE A 145 -35.10 10.01 -20.99
CA ILE A 145 -33.65 9.75 -20.90
C ILE A 145 -33.14 9.81 -19.45
N THR A 146 -33.70 10.71 -18.62
CA THR A 146 -33.27 10.84 -17.21
C THR A 146 -33.81 9.71 -16.31
N SER A 147 -34.63 8.81 -16.85
CA SER A 147 -35.09 7.60 -16.16
C SER A 147 -34.04 6.47 -16.10
N PHE A 148 -32.91 6.63 -16.79
CA PHE A 148 -31.76 5.73 -16.68
C PHE A 148 -30.69 6.34 -15.74
N PRO A 149 -30.49 5.79 -14.54
CA PRO A 149 -29.45 6.27 -13.64
C PRO A 149 -28.08 6.00 -14.26
N ILE A 150 -27.36 7.07 -14.58
CA ILE A 150 -25.95 7.03 -14.99
C ILE A 150 -25.14 6.76 -13.71
N GLY A 151 -24.73 5.50 -13.55
CA GLY A 151 -23.63 5.05 -12.70
C GLY A 151 -23.80 5.30 -11.21
N GLU A 152 -24.27 4.28 -10.47
CA GLU A 152 -24.07 4.21 -9.03
C GLU A 152 -22.58 4.34 -8.71
N GLN A 153 -22.26 5.23 -7.78
CA GLN A 153 -20.97 5.18 -7.09
C GLN A 153 -20.90 3.83 -6.38
N PRO A 154 -19.78 3.11 -6.45
CA PRO A 154 -19.66 1.81 -5.78
C PRO A 154 -19.92 1.98 -4.28
N ASP A 155 -20.70 1.05 -3.72
CA ASP A 155 -21.02 1.03 -2.29
C ASP A 155 -19.73 0.74 -1.51
N GLU A 156 -19.38 1.60 -0.55
CA GLU A 156 -18.20 1.42 0.29
C GLU A 156 -18.27 0.08 1.06
N GLY A 157 -19.49 -0.40 1.39
CA GLY A 157 -19.66 -1.70 2.04
C GLY A 157 -19.32 -2.90 1.15
N GLU A 158 -19.59 -2.82 -0.16
CA GLU A 158 -19.24 -3.88 -1.13
C GLU A 158 -17.72 -3.95 -1.34
N LEU A 159 -17.05 -2.78 -1.33
CA LEU A 159 -15.60 -2.68 -1.45
C LEU A 159 -14.87 -3.23 -0.21
N ASP A 160 -15.41 -3.00 0.99
CA ASP A 160 -14.85 -3.53 2.23
C ASP A 160 -14.95 -5.07 2.28
N GLU A 161 -16.06 -5.65 1.83
CA GLU A 161 -16.24 -7.10 1.75
C GLU A 161 -15.29 -7.75 0.72
N GLU A 162 -15.08 -7.09 -0.43
CA GLU A 162 -14.10 -7.56 -1.43
C GLU A 162 -12.66 -7.52 -0.86
N LEU A 163 -12.32 -6.49 -0.09
CA LEU A 163 -11.01 -6.38 0.56
C LEU A 163 -10.78 -7.49 1.60
N GLU A 164 -11.77 -7.78 2.45
CA GLU A 164 -11.69 -8.87 3.43
C GLU A 164 -11.48 -10.23 2.77
N ASN A 165 -12.15 -10.49 1.65
CA ASN A 165 -11.98 -11.73 0.88
C ASN A 165 -10.55 -11.87 0.32
N LEU A 166 -9.98 -10.79 -0.23
CA LEU A 166 -8.60 -10.78 -0.73
C LEU A 166 -7.56 -11.02 0.37
N GLU A 167 -7.80 -10.51 1.59
CA GLU A 167 -6.94 -10.75 2.74
C GLU A 167 -6.97 -12.23 3.18
N GLN A 168 -8.15 -12.83 3.19
CA GLN A 168 -8.33 -14.25 3.53
C GLN A 168 -7.64 -15.15 2.50
N GLU A 169 -7.79 -14.88 1.20
CA GLU A 169 -7.10 -15.62 0.13
C GLU A 169 -5.57 -15.56 0.28
N ALA A 170 -5.03 -14.40 0.67
CA ALA A 170 -3.60 -14.22 0.90
C ALA A 170 -3.10 -15.00 2.13
N MET A 171 -3.91 -15.08 3.19
CA MET A 171 -3.62 -15.89 4.37
C MET A 171 -3.64 -17.38 4.05
N ASP A 172 -4.65 -17.85 3.31
CA ASP A 172 -4.79 -19.25 2.91
C ASP A 172 -3.65 -19.68 1.98
N ALA A 173 -3.26 -18.82 1.02
CA ALA A 173 -2.11 -19.05 0.17
C ALA A 173 -0.79 -19.19 0.96
N LYS A 174 -0.65 -18.43 2.05
CA LYS A 174 0.50 -18.47 2.95
C LYS A 174 0.49 -19.73 3.83
N MET A 175 -0.68 -20.19 4.28
CA MET A 175 -0.83 -21.44 5.02
C MET A 175 -0.58 -22.67 4.15
N LEU A 176 -0.98 -22.65 2.87
CA LEU A 176 -0.64 -23.71 1.91
C LEU A 176 0.88 -23.84 1.67
N HIS A 177 1.64 -22.75 1.86
CA HIS A 177 3.10 -22.73 1.71
C HIS A 177 3.88 -23.04 3.01
N THR A 178 3.22 -23.11 4.16
CA THR A 178 3.85 -23.64 5.39
C THR A 178 3.76 -25.16 5.37
N GLY A 179 4.79 -25.79 4.82
CA GLY A 179 4.89 -27.23 4.61
C GLY A 179 4.58 -28.07 5.85
N THR A 180 4.09 -29.28 5.60
CA THR A 180 3.78 -30.31 6.58
C THR A 180 4.92 -30.48 7.58
N VAL A 181 4.58 -30.39 8.87
CA VAL A 181 5.52 -30.70 9.96
C VAL A 181 5.94 -32.16 9.78
N PRO A 182 7.24 -32.49 9.66
CA PRO A 182 7.65 -33.86 9.57
C PRO A 182 7.44 -34.50 10.94
N VAL A 183 6.44 -35.38 11.06
CA VAL A 183 6.36 -36.33 12.18
C VAL A 183 7.47 -37.34 11.96
N GLY A 184 8.68 -36.96 12.34
CA GLY A 184 9.88 -37.77 12.25
C GLY A 184 9.76 -38.99 13.15
N SER A 185 9.75 -40.16 12.51
CA SER A 185 9.91 -41.48 13.09
C SER A 185 11.11 -41.55 14.04
N GLN A 186 10.86 -41.52 15.35
CA GLN A 186 11.82 -41.91 16.38
C GLN A 186 11.26 -43.07 17.18
N LEU A 187 11.25 -44.26 16.56
CA LEU A 187 10.94 -45.52 17.24
C LEU A 187 12.17 -46.41 17.48
N ASP A 188 13.39 -45.91 17.24
CA ASP A 188 14.54 -46.82 17.03
C ASP A 188 15.76 -46.58 17.94
N ARG A 189 15.56 -46.08 19.17
CA ARG A 189 16.63 -46.04 20.19
C ARG A 189 16.10 -45.88 21.61
N LEU A 190 15.79 -46.99 22.27
CA LEU A 190 15.75 -47.06 23.73
C LEU A 190 16.57 -48.27 24.21
N PRO A 191 17.52 -48.09 25.16
CA PRO A 191 18.16 -49.21 25.82
C PRO A 191 17.20 -49.84 26.83
N ALA A 192 17.14 -51.18 26.86
CA ALA A 192 16.37 -51.91 27.84
C ALA A 192 17.00 -51.75 29.23
N VAL A 193 16.34 -51.03 30.13
CA VAL A 193 16.75 -50.91 31.54
C VAL A 193 15.59 -51.29 32.46
N GLY A 194 15.94 -52.09 33.47
CA GLY A 194 15.05 -52.85 34.33
C GLY A 194 14.08 -52.04 35.19
N ASN A 195 13.01 -52.75 35.54
CA ASN A 195 11.97 -52.41 36.51
C ASN A 195 12.53 -51.82 37.82
N THR A 196 12.15 -50.57 38.14
CA THR A 196 11.85 -50.14 39.52
C THR A 196 10.83 -49.00 39.50
N ALA A 197 9.82 -49.12 40.36
CA ALA A 197 8.64 -48.26 40.40
C ALA A 197 8.90 -46.92 41.11
N LEU A 198 8.44 -45.81 40.53
CA LEU A 198 8.19 -44.54 41.22
C LEU A 198 6.88 -43.92 40.70
N LYS A 199 6.12 -43.36 41.64
CA LYS A 199 4.69 -43.01 41.61
C LYS A 199 4.46 -41.63 40.95
N HIS A 200 3.57 -41.53 39.96
CA HIS A 200 3.09 -40.24 39.40
C HIS A 200 1.64 -39.94 39.84
N PRO A 201 1.27 -38.67 40.08
CA PRO A 201 -0.10 -38.27 40.38
C PRO A 201 -0.95 -38.08 39.10
N ALA A 202 -2.20 -38.56 39.21
CA ALA A 202 -3.46 -38.18 38.57
C ALA A 202 -3.49 -37.79 37.07
N LYS A 203 -4.09 -38.70 36.30
CA LYS A 203 -4.61 -38.59 34.94
C LYS A 203 -6.09 -38.18 35.03
N ALA A 204 -6.37 -36.90 35.25
CA ALA A 204 -7.73 -36.43 35.58
C ALA A 204 -8.28 -35.34 34.64
N GLU A 205 -7.54 -34.90 33.62
CA GLU A 205 -8.04 -33.89 32.65
C GLU A 205 -8.39 -34.49 31.28
N GLU A 206 -7.73 -35.55 30.82
CA GLU A 206 -8.00 -36.10 29.46
C GLU A 206 -9.30 -36.92 29.35
N ASP A 207 -9.77 -37.55 30.43
CA ASP A 207 -11.02 -38.35 30.40
C ASP A 207 -12.28 -37.48 30.46
N ASP A 208 -12.19 -36.22 30.92
CA ASP A 208 -13.36 -35.31 31.06
C ASP A 208 -13.71 -34.66 29.71
N ASP A 209 -12.69 -34.27 28.93
CA ASP A 209 -12.86 -33.68 27.60
C ASP A 209 -13.48 -34.65 26.59
N GLU A 210 -13.12 -35.94 26.66
CA GLU A 210 -13.63 -36.97 25.74
C GLU A 210 -15.09 -37.34 26.06
N ALA A 211 -15.48 -37.31 27.33
CA ALA A 211 -16.86 -37.56 27.78
C ALA A 211 -17.82 -36.40 27.42
N GLU A 212 -17.35 -35.15 27.45
CA GLU A 212 -18.14 -34.00 27.00
C GLU A 212 -18.38 -34.02 25.48
N LEU A 213 -17.38 -34.45 24.70
CA LEU A 213 -17.48 -34.55 23.25
C LEU A 213 -18.49 -35.60 22.78
N GLU A 214 -18.61 -36.72 23.49
CA GLU A 214 -19.61 -37.75 23.20
C GLU A 214 -21.04 -37.30 23.52
N LYS A 215 -21.26 -36.56 24.62
CA LYS A 215 -22.58 -35.98 24.94
C LYS A 215 -23.06 -35.02 23.85
N LEU A 216 -22.16 -34.16 23.37
CA LEU A 216 -22.47 -33.16 22.33
C LEU A 216 -22.82 -33.83 20.99
N ARG A 217 -22.19 -34.98 20.68
CA ARG A 217 -22.54 -35.79 19.50
C ARG A 217 -23.88 -36.52 19.64
N ALA A 218 -24.21 -36.98 20.84
CA ALA A 218 -25.50 -37.64 21.09
C ALA A 218 -26.68 -36.66 21.05
N GLU A 219 -26.48 -35.41 21.47
CA GLU A 219 -27.52 -34.36 21.45
C GLU A 219 -27.84 -33.85 20.04
N MET A 220 -26.88 -33.89 19.10
CA MET A 220 -27.12 -33.56 17.68
C MET A 220 -27.73 -34.70 16.86
N ALA A 221 -27.88 -35.90 17.44
CA ALA A 221 -28.38 -37.09 16.77
C ALA A 221 -29.83 -37.47 17.14
N MET A 222 -30.52 -36.64 17.94
CA MET A 222 -31.98 -36.64 18.12
C MET A 222 -32.61 -35.44 17.42
#